data_AF-A0A950A2W2-F1
#
_entry.id   AF-A0A950A2W2-F1
#
_cell.length_a   1.000
_cell.length_b   1.000
_cell.length_c   1.000
_cell.angle_alpha   90.00
_cell.angle_beta   90.00
_cell.angle_gamma   90.00
#
_symmetry.space_group_name_H-M   'P 1'
#
loop_
_entity.id
_entity.type
_entity.pdbx_description
1 polymer ?
#
loop_
_entity_poly.entity_id
_entity_poly.type
_entity_poly.pdbx_seq_one_letter_code
_entity_poly.pdbx_strand_id
1 'polypeptide(L)'
;MLDPEARAALAQIDLIDDALVPGRPGFDLTRTRREQRAQGKALSRAGIALPVARATDLDADGVRCRMFAPQGPAPVVVYVHGGGWALGSPEECEPFCRLLTLRSGWATIAPDYRLAPEHPYPAALEDIERVLAWLRDRGESLELDTSR
;
A
#
# COMPACT_ATOMS: atom_id res chain seq x y z
N MET A 1 -4.76 17.20 -32.79
CA MET A 1 -6.08 17.58 -32.24
C MET A 1 -6.49 16.46 -31.29
N LEU A 2 -6.76 16.73 -30.01
CA LEU A 2 -7.17 15.69 -29.05
C LEU A 2 -8.55 15.14 -29.40
N ASP A 3 -8.72 13.83 -29.21
CA ASP A 3 -9.98 13.11 -29.38
C ASP A 3 -11.09 13.71 -28.49
N PRO A 4 -12.36 13.75 -28.94
CA PRO A 4 -13.47 14.30 -28.16
C PRO A 4 -13.67 13.64 -26.78
N GLU A 5 -13.46 12.33 -26.65
CA GLU A 5 -13.58 11.62 -25.37
C GLU A 5 -12.41 11.99 -24.45
N ALA A 6 -11.19 12.07 -24.98
CA ALA A 6 -10.03 12.54 -24.23
C ALA A 6 -10.22 13.98 -23.73
N ARG A 7 -10.80 14.86 -24.56
CA ARG A 7 -11.12 16.24 -24.18
C ARG A 7 -12.20 16.33 -23.09
N ALA A 8 -13.23 15.48 -23.17
CA ALA A 8 -14.28 15.42 -22.14
C ALA A 8 -13.74 14.91 -20.79
N ALA A 9 -12.84 13.92 -20.82
CA ALA A 9 -12.15 13.43 -19.62
C ALA A 9 -11.26 14.50 -18.97
N LEU A 10 -10.52 15.27 -19.77
CA LEU A 10 -9.72 16.39 -19.27
C LEU A 10 -10.57 17.49 -18.62
N ALA A 11 -11.77 17.78 -19.17
CA ALA A 11 -12.68 18.76 -18.57
C ALA A 11 -13.21 18.32 -17.18
N GLN A 12 -13.19 17.02 -16.87
CA GLN A 12 -13.51 16.52 -15.53
C GLN A 12 -12.33 16.67 -14.55
N ILE A 13 -11.09 16.76 -15.05
CA ILE A 13 -9.90 16.98 -14.22
C ILE A 13 -9.88 18.43 -13.69
N ASP A 14 -10.43 19.38 -14.44
CA ASP A 14 -10.58 20.79 -13.99
C ASP A 14 -11.60 20.96 -12.84
N LEU A 15 -12.36 19.90 -12.50
CA LEU A 15 -13.25 19.87 -11.34
C LEU A 15 -12.56 19.35 -10.06
N ILE A 16 -11.36 18.80 -10.18
CA ILE A 16 -10.59 18.32 -9.04
C ILE A 16 -9.87 19.52 -8.43
N ASP A 17 -10.07 19.75 -7.13
CA ASP A 17 -9.36 20.78 -6.38
C ASP A 17 -7.85 20.58 -6.53
N ASP A 18 -7.16 21.62 -7.03
CA ASP A 18 -5.71 21.62 -7.25
C ASP A 18 -4.94 21.29 -5.96
N ALA A 19 -5.47 21.64 -4.79
CA ALA A 19 -4.88 21.31 -3.51
C ALA A 19 -4.86 19.79 -3.21
N LEU A 20 -5.60 18.99 -3.98
CA LEU A 20 -5.61 17.52 -3.89
C LEU A 20 -4.68 16.84 -4.90
N VAL A 21 -4.10 17.59 -5.85
CA VAL A 21 -3.26 17.02 -6.91
C VAL A 21 -1.78 17.25 -6.61
N PRO A 22 -0.97 16.19 -6.46
CA PRO A 22 0.46 16.33 -6.24
C PRO A 22 1.13 17.20 -7.31
N GLY A 23 1.90 18.20 -6.85
CA GLY A 23 2.63 19.12 -7.74
C GLY A 23 1.82 20.32 -8.26
N ARG A 24 0.53 20.45 -7.91
CA ARG A 24 -0.26 21.66 -8.20
C ARG A 24 -0.18 22.68 -7.05
N PRO A 25 -0.44 23.97 -7.32
CA PRO A 25 -0.44 25.01 -6.28
C PRO A 25 -1.40 24.65 -5.14
N GLY A 26 -0.94 24.85 -3.90
CA GLY A 26 -1.75 24.59 -2.70
C GLY A 26 -1.69 23.14 -2.18
N PHE A 27 -1.07 22.20 -2.92
CA PHE A 27 -0.85 20.85 -2.43
C PHE A 27 0.24 20.81 -1.34
N ASP A 28 -0.11 20.29 -0.15
CA ASP A 28 0.81 20.10 0.97
C ASP A 28 1.05 18.60 1.21
N LEU A 29 2.16 18.09 0.69
CA LEU A 29 2.52 16.67 0.76
C LEU A 29 2.59 16.16 2.20
N THR A 30 3.21 16.93 3.10
CA THR A 30 3.41 16.52 4.49
C THR A 30 2.08 16.43 5.22
N ARG A 31 1.19 17.41 5.01
CA ARG A 31 -0.16 17.39 5.55
C ARG A 31 -0.98 16.24 4.99
N THR A 32 -0.99 16.06 3.67
CA THR A 32 -1.73 14.99 3.00
C THR A 32 -1.32 13.62 3.52
N ARG A 33 -0.01 13.32 3.60
CA ARG A 33 0.50 12.06 4.18
C ARG A 33 0.02 11.83 5.61
N ARG A 34 0.09 12.86 6.46
CA ARG A 34 -0.34 12.77 7.86
C ARG A 34 -1.83 12.45 7.96
N GLU A 35 -2.65 13.14 7.18
CA GLU A 35 -4.11 13.00 7.20
C GLU A 35 -4.53 11.64 6.64
N GLN A 36 -3.99 11.22 5.50
CA GLN A 36 -4.26 9.92 4.90
C GLN A 36 -3.88 8.77 5.84
N ARG A 37 -2.68 8.83 6.45
CA ARG A 37 -2.25 7.80 7.40
C ARG A 37 -3.08 7.77 8.67
N ALA A 38 -3.49 8.94 9.19
CA ALA A 38 -4.37 9.02 10.35
C ALA A 38 -5.76 8.45 10.03
N GLN A 39 -6.30 8.74 8.86
CA GLN A 39 -7.57 8.21 8.38
C GLN A 39 -7.51 6.68 8.19
N GLY A 40 -6.46 6.16 7.55
CA GLY A 40 -6.24 4.73 7.39
C GLY A 40 -6.16 4.00 8.74
N LYS A 41 -5.42 4.57 9.70
CA LYS A 41 -5.37 4.05 11.09
C LYS A 41 -6.73 4.07 11.77
N ALA A 42 -7.51 5.13 11.61
CA ALA A 42 -8.85 5.22 12.19
C ALA A 42 -9.79 4.16 11.62
N LEU A 43 -9.79 3.96 10.30
CA LEU A 43 -10.60 2.93 9.63
C LEU A 43 -10.20 1.52 10.02
N SER A 44 -8.89 1.24 10.11
CA SER A 44 -8.35 -0.03 10.61
C SER A 44 -8.84 -0.33 12.03
N ARG A 45 -8.74 0.65 12.95
CA ARG A 45 -9.14 0.50 14.35
C ARG A 45 -10.64 0.39 14.56
N ALA A 46 -11.43 1.04 13.70
CA ALA A 46 -12.88 0.99 13.77
C ALA A 46 -13.45 -0.41 13.42
N GLY A 47 -12.62 -1.36 12.96
CA GLY A 47 -13.08 -2.71 12.63
C GLY A 47 -14.04 -2.75 11.45
N ILE A 48 -14.13 -1.66 10.68
CA ILE A 48 -14.83 -1.61 9.37
C ILE A 48 -14.06 -2.44 8.32
N ALA A 49 -12.95 -3.04 8.73
CA ALA A 49 -12.08 -3.86 7.92
C ALA A 49 -12.63 -5.30 7.82
N LEU A 50 -12.78 -5.80 6.59
CA LEU A 50 -13.24 -7.14 6.28
C LEU A 50 -12.52 -8.21 7.15
N PRO A 51 -13.21 -9.18 7.77
CA PRO A 51 -12.60 -10.06 8.75
C PRO A 51 -11.57 -10.99 8.09
N VAL A 52 -10.29 -10.88 8.46
CA VAL A 52 -9.22 -11.84 8.10
C VAL A 52 -8.78 -12.58 9.36
N ALA A 53 -8.27 -13.80 9.20
CA ALA A 53 -7.88 -14.64 10.34
C ALA A 53 -6.68 -14.04 11.10
N ARG A 54 -5.71 -13.50 10.38
CA ARG A 54 -4.51 -12.87 10.96
C ARG A 54 -4.29 -11.50 10.35
N ALA A 55 -4.00 -10.51 11.21
CA ALA A 55 -3.55 -9.18 10.82
C ALA A 55 -2.41 -8.77 11.76
N THR A 56 -1.20 -8.57 11.23
CA THR A 56 0.01 -8.34 12.04
C THR A 56 0.90 -7.31 11.37
N ASP A 57 1.60 -6.52 12.18
CA ASP A 57 2.73 -5.74 11.68
C ASP A 57 3.99 -6.63 11.72
N LEU A 58 4.87 -6.46 10.74
CA LEU A 58 6.13 -7.21 10.57
C LEU A 58 7.28 -6.24 10.34
N ASP A 59 8.49 -6.70 10.66
CA ASP A 59 9.74 -6.04 10.28
C ASP A 59 10.51 -6.96 9.32
N ALA A 60 10.56 -6.57 8.05
CA ALA A 60 11.28 -7.26 6.98
C ALA A 60 12.67 -6.61 6.79
N ASP A 61 13.58 -6.95 7.68
CA ASP A 61 14.97 -6.45 7.73
C ASP A 61 15.09 -4.91 7.69
N GLY A 62 14.31 -4.24 8.54
CA GLY A 62 14.25 -2.78 8.68
C GLY A 62 13.14 -2.13 7.86
N VAL A 63 12.39 -2.89 7.03
CA VAL A 63 11.20 -2.39 6.33
C VAL A 63 9.96 -2.84 7.09
N ARG A 64 9.23 -1.88 7.67
CA ARG A 64 7.93 -2.17 8.28
C ARG A 64 6.96 -2.68 7.22
N CYS A 65 6.23 -3.75 7.53
CA CYS A 65 5.15 -4.26 6.70
C CYS A 65 3.88 -4.48 7.54
N ARG A 66 2.73 -4.54 6.87
CA ARG A 66 1.50 -5.11 7.44
C ARG A 66 1.11 -6.36 6.67
N MET A 67 0.85 -7.43 7.39
CA MET A 67 0.43 -8.72 6.85
C MET A 67 -1.02 -9.00 7.20
N PHE A 68 -1.74 -9.53 6.22
CA PHE A 68 -3.06 -10.10 6.38
C PHE A 68 -3.01 -11.53 5.84
N ALA A 69 -3.52 -12.51 6.60
CA ALA A 69 -3.44 -13.90 6.17
C ALA A 69 -4.69 -14.70 6.54
N PRO A 70 -5.03 -15.75 5.77
CA PRO A 70 -6.03 -16.72 6.17
C PRO A 70 -5.52 -17.60 7.32
N GLN A 71 -6.35 -18.56 7.73
CA GLN A 71 -5.96 -19.59 8.68
C GLN A 71 -5.02 -20.61 8.01
N GLY A 72 -3.88 -20.89 8.64
CA GLY A 72 -2.92 -21.89 8.18
C GLY A 72 -2.03 -21.44 7.02
N PRO A 73 -1.27 -22.39 6.42
CA PRO A 73 -0.32 -22.10 5.35
C PRO A 73 -0.97 -21.51 4.09
N ALA A 74 -0.40 -20.43 3.56
CA ALA A 74 -0.91 -19.78 2.35
C ALA A 74 0.21 -19.23 1.45
N PRO A 75 0.04 -19.22 0.12
CA PRO A 75 0.90 -18.44 -0.78
C PRO A 75 0.86 -16.95 -0.43
N VAL A 76 1.84 -16.18 -0.92
CA VAL A 76 2.00 -14.77 -0.53
C VAL A 76 1.95 -13.82 -1.73
N VAL A 77 1.26 -12.70 -1.55
CA VAL A 77 1.31 -11.56 -2.47
C VAL A 77 1.84 -10.33 -1.75
N VAL A 78 2.86 -9.69 -2.33
CA VAL A 78 3.36 -8.39 -1.87
C VAL A 78 2.58 -7.29 -2.60
N TYR A 79 1.76 -6.55 -1.86
CA TYR A 79 0.98 -5.44 -2.38
C TYR A 79 1.76 -4.12 -2.24
N VAL A 80 2.32 -3.64 -3.34
CA VAL A 80 2.97 -2.33 -3.41
C VAL A 80 1.89 -1.27 -3.60
N HIS A 81 1.63 -0.48 -2.56
CA HIS A 81 0.60 0.56 -2.64
C HIS A 81 0.93 1.62 -3.69
N GLY A 82 -0.09 2.27 -4.23
CA GLY A 82 0.05 3.39 -5.17
C GLY A 82 0.46 4.69 -4.47
N GLY A 83 0.20 5.83 -5.13
CA GLY A 83 0.52 7.16 -4.60
C GLY A 83 1.74 7.82 -5.26
N GLY A 84 2.14 7.34 -6.44
CA GLY A 84 3.19 7.98 -7.24
C GLY A 84 4.55 8.04 -6.55
N TRP A 85 4.84 7.06 -5.68
CA TRP A 85 6.05 6.99 -4.83
C TRP A 85 6.17 8.10 -3.79
N ALA A 86 5.18 9.00 -3.69
CA ALA A 86 5.19 10.12 -2.76
C ALA A 86 4.09 10.04 -1.71
N LEU A 87 3.04 9.25 -1.95
CA LEU A 87 1.88 9.10 -1.07
C LEU A 87 1.61 7.63 -0.77
N GLY A 88 0.68 7.39 0.14
CA GLY A 88 0.22 6.06 0.51
C GLY A 88 0.93 5.48 1.74
N SER A 89 0.28 4.49 2.33
CA SER A 89 0.84 3.67 3.40
C SER A 89 0.09 2.33 3.50
N PRO A 90 0.64 1.34 4.24
CA PRO A 90 -0.07 0.08 4.51
C PRO A 90 -1.41 0.24 5.23
N GLU A 91 -1.58 1.31 6.01
CA GLU A 91 -2.85 1.61 6.68
C GLU A 91 -3.94 2.10 5.73
N GLU A 92 -3.56 2.78 4.65
CA GLU A 92 -4.49 3.29 3.64
C GLU A 92 -5.01 2.18 2.74
N CYS A 93 -4.15 1.23 2.37
CA CYS A 93 -4.51 0.11 1.51
C CYS A 93 -5.03 -1.13 2.26
N GLU A 94 -5.13 -1.09 3.59
CA GLU A 94 -5.58 -2.22 4.41
C GLU A 94 -6.93 -2.82 3.93
N PRO A 95 -8.00 -2.03 3.68
CA PRO A 95 -9.27 -2.61 3.23
C PRO A 95 -9.13 -3.43 1.94
N PHE A 96 -8.30 -2.96 1.01
CA PHE A 96 -8.00 -3.67 -0.23
C PHE A 96 -7.16 -4.93 0.03
N CYS A 97 -6.13 -4.84 0.86
CA CYS A 97 -5.30 -5.99 1.20
C CYS A 97 -6.11 -7.11 1.87
N ARG A 98 -7.02 -6.75 2.78
CA ARG A 98 -7.91 -7.71 3.44
C ARG A 98 -8.91 -8.32 2.46
N LEU A 99 -9.47 -7.52 1.56
CA LEU A 99 -10.32 -8.02 0.48
C LEU A 99 -9.54 -9.01 -0.39
N LEU A 100 -8.30 -8.67 -0.76
CA LEU A 100 -7.44 -9.53 -1.57
C LEU A 100 -7.16 -10.85 -0.86
N THR A 101 -6.78 -10.82 0.42
CA THR A 101 -6.59 -12.02 1.25
C THR A 101 -7.85 -12.89 1.28
N LEU A 102 -9.02 -12.29 1.51
CA LEU A 102 -10.27 -13.05 1.60
C LEU A 102 -10.72 -13.66 0.28
N ARG A 103 -10.48 -12.97 -0.84
CA ARG A 103 -10.91 -13.41 -2.17
C ARG A 103 -9.96 -14.41 -2.79
N SER A 104 -8.66 -14.31 -2.52
CA SER A 104 -7.63 -15.19 -3.08
C SER A 104 -7.32 -16.39 -2.18
N GLY A 105 -7.48 -16.27 -0.87
CA GLY A 105 -6.92 -17.21 0.09
C GLY A 105 -5.39 -17.12 0.22
N TRP A 106 -4.77 -16.07 -0.32
CA TRP A 106 -3.33 -15.80 -0.20
C TRP A 106 -3.09 -14.83 0.95
N ALA A 107 -1.96 -14.95 1.62
CA ALA A 107 -1.50 -13.91 2.52
C ALA A 107 -1.11 -12.66 1.72
N THR A 108 -1.48 -11.47 2.20
CA THR A 108 -1.11 -10.19 1.60
C THR A 108 -0.17 -9.43 2.52
N ILE A 109 0.96 -8.99 1.99
CA ILE A 109 1.96 -8.18 2.71
C ILE A 109 2.07 -6.82 2.04
N ALA A 110 1.83 -5.76 2.80
CA ALA A 110 1.95 -4.38 2.35
C ALA A 110 3.16 -3.69 3.02
N PRO A 111 4.26 -3.43 2.30
CA PRO A 111 5.42 -2.73 2.82
C PRO A 111 5.19 -1.22 2.95
N ASP A 112 5.74 -0.64 4.01
CA ASP A 112 5.81 0.81 4.29
C ASP A 112 7.12 1.38 3.70
N TYR A 113 7.27 1.25 2.39
CA TYR A 113 8.52 1.57 1.69
C TYR A 113 8.83 3.07 1.73
N ARG A 114 10.12 3.43 1.64
CA ARG A 114 10.57 4.83 1.62
C ARG A 114 9.96 5.62 0.46
N LEU A 115 9.47 6.83 0.74
CA LEU A 115 8.78 7.69 -0.23
C LEU A 115 9.63 8.89 -0.68
N ALA A 116 9.44 9.30 -1.93
CA ALA A 116 9.94 10.54 -2.50
C ALA A 116 9.11 11.74 -2.00
N PRO A 117 9.68 12.95 -1.87
CA PRO A 117 11.00 13.35 -2.33
C PRO A 117 12.15 13.05 -1.37
N GLU A 118 11.88 12.69 -0.12
CA GLU A 118 12.91 12.44 0.89
C GLU A 118 13.80 11.24 0.51
N HIS A 119 13.20 10.26 -0.15
CA HIS A 119 13.88 9.08 -0.67
C HIS A 119 13.47 8.87 -2.14
N PRO A 120 14.15 9.53 -3.10
CA PRO A 120 13.84 9.37 -4.50
C PRO A 120 14.20 7.95 -5.00
N TYR A 121 13.88 7.68 -6.27
CA TYR A 121 14.34 6.46 -6.94
C TYR A 121 15.86 6.23 -6.70
N PRO A 122 16.29 4.99 -6.36
CA PRO A 122 15.53 3.73 -6.34
C PRO A 122 15.02 3.29 -4.95
N ALA A 123 15.00 4.15 -3.94
CA ALA A 123 14.82 3.73 -2.53
C ALA A 123 13.60 2.82 -2.25
N ALA A 124 12.44 3.13 -2.82
CA ALA A 124 11.25 2.29 -2.68
C ALA A 124 11.45 0.87 -3.24
N LEU A 125 12.13 0.75 -4.38
CA LEU A 125 12.41 -0.54 -5.02
C LEU A 125 13.39 -1.36 -4.18
N GLU A 126 14.43 -0.73 -3.62
CA GLU A 126 15.37 -1.39 -2.72
C GLU A 126 14.66 -1.96 -1.47
N ASP A 127 13.69 -1.23 -0.92
CA ASP A 127 12.92 -1.72 0.22
C ASP A 127 12.02 -2.88 -0.18
N ILE A 128 11.37 -2.82 -1.34
CA ILE A 128 10.54 -3.92 -1.86
C ILE A 128 11.38 -5.16 -2.13
N GLU A 129 12.57 -5.01 -2.74
CA GLU A 129 13.51 -6.11 -2.94
C GLU A 129 13.95 -6.72 -1.60
N ARG A 130 14.21 -5.89 -0.58
CA ARG A 130 14.53 -6.35 0.77
C ARG A 130 13.40 -7.18 1.36
N VAL A 131 12.15 -6.75 1.22
CA VAL A 131 10.98 -7.52 1.68
C VAL A 131 10.87 -8.85 0.95
N LEU A 132 11.09 -8.88 -0.37
CA LEU A 132 11.05 -10.12 -1.15
C LEU A 132 12.15 -11.10 -0.76
N ALA A 133 13.38 -10.60 -0.51
CA ALA A 133 14.48 -11.43 -0.02
C ALA A 133 14.18 -11.99 1.38
N TRP A 134 13.75 -11.13 2.30
CA TRP A 134 13.35 -11.54 3.66
C TRP A 134 12.22 -12.58 3.64
N LEU A 135 11.25 -12.44 2.73
CA LEU A 135 10.17 -13.43 2.57
C LEU A 135 10.69 -14.79 2.14
N ARG A 136 11.61 -14.85 1.18
CA ARG A 136 12.22 -16.11 0.75
C ARG A 136 12.95 -16.81 1.89
N ASP A 137 13.64 -16.03 2.73
CA ASP A 137 14.47 -16.59 3.80
C ASP A 137 13.67 -16.95 5.07
N ARG A 138 12.58 -16.22 5.37
CA ARG A 138 11.88 -16.30 6.66
C ARG A 138 10.38 -16.53 6.58
N GLY A 139 9.77 -16.47 5.39
CA GLY A 139 8.32 -16.53 5.21
C GLY A 139 7.70 -17.84 5.70
N GLU A 140 8.39 -18.97 5.56
CA GLU A 140 7.90 -20.28 6.02
C GLU A 140 7.61 -20.30 7.52
N SER A 141 8.40 -19.57 8.33
CA SER A 141 8.20 -19.44 9.78
C SER A 141 6.90 -18.73 10.15
N LEU A 142 6.26 -18.06 9.19
CA LEU A 142 4.98 -17.35 9.34
C LEU A 142 3.81 -18.10 8.72
N GLU A 143 4.01 -19.37 8.34
CA GLU A 143 3.06 -20.18 7.55
C GLU A 143 2.81 -19.55 6.17
N LEU A 144 3.84 -18.97 5.55
CA LEU A 144 3.77 -18.49 4.17
C LEU A 144 4.46 -19.51 3.26
N ASP A 145 3.80 -19.89 2.19
CA ASP A 145 4.38 -20.68 1.12
C ASP A 145 5.18 -19.75 0.20
N THR A 146 6.51 -19.74 0.40
CA THR A 146 7.45 -18.85 -0.30
C THR A 146 7.82 -19.35 -1.70
N SER A 147 7.31 -20.52 -2.10
CA SER A 147 7.47 -21.04 -3.46
C SER A 147 6.47 -20.44 -4.46
N ARG A 148 5.49 -19.66 -3.98
CA ARG A 148 4.39 -19.08 -4.76
C ARG A 148 4.13 -17.62 -4.44
#